data_AF-A0A820R133-F1
#
_entry.id   AF-A0A820R133-F1
#
_cell.length_a   1.000
_cell.length_b   1.000
_cell.length_c   1.000
_cell.angle_alpha   90.00
_cell.angle_beta   90.00
_cell.angle_gamma   90.00
#
_symmetry.space_group_name_H-M   'P 1'
#
loop_
_entity.id
_entity.type
_entity.pdbx_description
1 polymer ?
#
loop_
_entity_poly.entity_id
_entity_poly.type
_entity_poly.pdbx_seq_one_letter_code
_entity_poly.pdbx_strand_id
1 'polypeptide(L)'
;MANSRPSLVWAISQGANAIESDLHFDSDGNPTYFEHGGICDCICAIGDDHICHTVQSECQGSGASENAVTHMQHIASLSGVALVFIDSKVDADMGATLTKAGSAVIPFLDENLFGKGYQGKVIISSAKFDTYDYIRATAMAAKSSPNMARYFFTFDQEDNDYVGVMGMLSRFTNNRLYGTGSSSCIPKTFYSGITAAITGQLNSENSMTYIWTLDKQSSMEDYINLGVQGIMTNRVASLKNLAISMGLRIAQPSDPIPVSTNSVSSPHVCDCSYNSDGCVISMPPPMHTACKCTERVLACDGTVVSCSNPQSPYCADPDLSPGTCVLGGGNCKGYQINQSCDCQYIVKGLLKPSGCKIIKAMISNLACRCHRDSIWSCSGYPVSCDTSNPKCANPDLSKESCMLGGGNCDGY
;
A
#
# COMPACT_ATOMS: atom_id res chain seq x y z
N MET A 1 12.03 -1.40 16.34
CA MET A 1 11.62 -2.65 15.66
C MET A 1 11.73 -3.82 16.59
N ALA A 2 10.63 -4.56 16.74
CA ALA A 2 10.55 -5.74 17.58
C ALA A 2 10.13 -6.95 16.72
N ASN A 3 11.04 -7.42 15.87
CA ASN A 3 10.82 -8.45 14.86
C ASN A 3 11.07 -9.88 15.34
N SER A 4 11.47 -10.04 16.60
CA SER A 4 11.82 -11.34 17.17
C SER A 4 11.28 -11.50 18.57
N ARG A 5 11.13 -12.74 19.02
CA ARG A 5 10.68 -13.00 20.40
C ARG A 5 11.55 -12.30 21.48
N PRO A 6 12.89 -12.31 21.42
CA PRO A 6 13.70 -11.58 22.40
C PRO A 6 13.42 -10.07 22.43
N SER A 7 13.32 -9.44 21.25
CA SER A 7 13.07 -7.99 21.14
C SER A 7 11.66 -7.61 21.61
N LEU A 8 10.65 -8.45 21.34
CA LEU A 8 9.30 -8.31 21.90
C LEU A 8 9.30 -8.38 23.43
N VAL A 9 9.87 -9.44 24.00
CA VAL A 9 9.91 -9.64 25.46
C VAL A 9 10.61 -8.46 26.13
N TRP A 10 11.71 -7.98 25.55
CA TRP A 10 12.39 -6.80 26.04
C TRP A 10 11.50 -5.55 25.98
N ALA A 11 10.89 -5.24 24.83
CA ALA A 11 10.07 -4.04 24.66
C ALA A 11 8.91 -4.01 25.68
N ILE A 12 8.23 -5.15 25.87
CA ILE A 12 7.17 -5.28 26.88
C ILE A 12 7.72 -5.11 28.30
N SER A 13 8.88 -5.69 28.62
CA SER A 13 9.51 -5.54 29.94
C SER A 13 9.86 -4.07 30.25
N GLN A 14 10.19 -3.27 29.23
CA GLN A 14 10.43 -1.84 29.34
C GLN A 14 9.13 -1.02 29.43
N GLY A 15 7.97 -1.64 29.18
CA GLY A 15 6.65 -1.05 29.32
C GLY A 15 6.03 -0.56 28.01
N ALA A 16 6.44 -1.09 26.86
CA ALA A 16 5.79 -0.82 25.59
C ALA A 16 4.32 -1.26 25.63
N ASN A 17 3.42 -0.41 25.14
CA ASN A 17 2.02 -0.73 24.88
C ASN A 17 1.70 -0.80 23.38
N ALA A 18 2.67 -0.48 22.53
CA ALA A 18 2.60 -0.59 21.08
C ALA A 18 3.86 -1.31 20.57
N ILE A 19 3.69 -2.15 19.55
CA ILE A 19 4.78 -2.94 18.96
C ILE A 19 4.81 -2.65 17.47
N GLU A 20 5.99 -2.30 16.95
CA GLU A 20 6.24 -2.21 15.51
C GLU A 20 7.04 -3.43 15.03
N SER A 21 6.66 -3.96 13.87
CA SER A 21 7.35 -5.07 13.23
C SER A 21 7.33 -4.96 11.71
N ASP A 22 8.47 -5.28 11.11
CA ASP A 22 8.80 -5.18 9.69
C ASP A 22 8.37 -6.43 8.92
N LEU A 23 7.25 -6.40 8.20
CA LEU A 23 6.68 -7.58 7.53
C LEU A 23 7.18 -7.74 6.08
N HIS A 24 7.72 -8.92 5.77
CA HIS A 24 8.10 -9.33 4.43
C HIS A 24 7.05 -10.22 3.74
N PHE A 25 7.15 -10.27 2.40
CA PHE A 25 6.28 -11.02 1.52
C PHE A 25 7.06 -11.93 0.57
N ASP A 26 6.45 -13.05 0.13
CA ASP A 26 6.96 -13.83 -0.99
C ASP A 26 6.54 -13.25 -2.35
N SER A 27 6.98 -13.89 -3.44
CA SER A 27 6.66 -13.49 -4.82
C SER A 27 5.15 -13.58 -5.16
N ASP A 28 4.38 -14.36 -4.39
CA ASP A 28 2.94 -14.48 -4.53
C ASP A 28 2.19 -13.45 -3.68
N GLY A 29 2.90 -12.69 -2.84
CA GLY A 29 2.37 -11.69 -1.93
C GLY A 29 1.94 -12.27 -0.58
N ASN A 30 2.34 -13.47 -0.20
CA ASN A 30 1.98 -14.00 1.13
C ASN A 30 2.93 -13.44 2.20
N PRO A 31 2.42 -13.06 3.39
CA PRO A 31 3.24 -12.74 4.56
C PRO A 31 4.17 -13.90 4.94
N THR A 32 5.48 -13.64 5.09
CA THR A 32 6.48 -14.72 5.31
C THR A 32 7.19 -14.64 6.66
N TYR A 33 7.85 -13.53 6.95
CA TYR A 33 8.64 -13.33 8.15
C TYR A 33 8.68 -11.85 8.55
N PHE A 34 9.08 -11.59 9.79
CA PHE A 34 9.39 -10.26 10.27
C PHE A 34 10.90 -10.08 10.33
N GLU A 35 11.43 -9.04 9.70
CA GLU A 35 12.84 -8.65 9.73
C GLU A 35 12.97 -7.25 9.15
N HIS A 36 13.89 -6.43 9.67
CA HIS A 36 14.14 -5.13 9.05
C HIS A 36 15.05 -5.25 7.82
N GLY A 37 16.11 -6.05 7.95
CA GLY A 37 17.18 -6.19 6.97
C GLY A 37 18.23 -5.06 7.06
N GLY A 38 19.44 -5.33 6.59
CA GLY A 38 20.47 -4.30 6.37
C GLY A 38 20.86 -3.44 7.58
N ILE A 39 21.08 -2.14 7.33
CA ILE A 39 21.48 -1.15 8.32
C ILE A 39 20.25 -0.58 9.02
N CYS A 40 20.31 -0.50 10.35
CA CYS A 40 19.25 0.01 11.21
C CYS A 40 19.81 0.93 12.31
N ASP A 41 18.93 1.46 13.17
CA ASP A 41 19.31 2.34 14.30
C ASP A 41 20.37 1.74 15.24
N CYS A 42 20.57 0.42 15.20
CA CYS A 42 21.60 -0.25 15.99
C CYS A 42 23.04 0.17 15.66
N ILE A 43 23.30 0.75 14.48
CA ILE A 43 24.66 1.21 14.14
C ILE A 43 25.11 2.43 14.96
N CYS A 44 24.17 3.18 15.52
CA CYS A 44 24.43 4.33 16.38
C CYS A 44 23.90 4.11 17.80
N ALA A 45 23.54 2.88 18.16
CA ALA A 45 23.05 2.55 19.49
C ALA A 45 24.11 2.80 20.55
N ILE A 46 23.69 3.42 21.66
CA ILE A 46 24.55 3.70 22.81
C ILE A 46 23.76 3.33 24.08
N GLY A 47 24.31 2.46 24.92
CA GLY A 47 23.79 2.17 26.27
C GLY A 47 22.74 1.05 26.36
N ASP A 48 22.75 0.35 27.49
CA ASP A 48 21.98 -0.90 27.76
C ASP A 48 20.45 -0.72 27.78
N ASP A 49 19.96 0.52 27.79
CA ASP A 49 18.54 0.88 27.72
C ASP A 49 18.00 0.93 26.27
N HIS A 50 18.82 0.53 25.29
CA HIS A 50 18.46 0.47 23.87
C HIS A 50 18.05 -0.95 23.43
N ILE A 51 17.04 -1.07 22.56
CA ILE A 51 16.57 -2.38 22.06
C ILE A 51 17.66 -3.21 21.38
N CYS A 52 18.65 -2.54 20.79
CA CYS A 52 19.80 -3.15 20.12
C CYS A 52 20.79 -3.87 21.05
N HIS A 53 20.52 -3.95 22.35
CA HIS A 53 21.18 -4.93 23.21
C HIS A 53 20.60 -6.35 23.03
N THR A 54 19.40 -6.46 22.45
CA THR A 54 18.71 -7.73 22.21
C THR A 54 18.80 -8.23 20.78
N VAL A 55 19.14 -7.34 19.85
CA VAL A 55 19.36 -7.60 18.43
C VAL A 55 20.76 -7.13 18.10
N GLN A 56 21.56 -7.93 17.38
CA GLN A 56 22.94 -7.54 17.03
C GLN A 56 22.95 -6.28 16.14
N SER A 57 24.13 -5.73 15.85
CA SER A 57 24.28 -4.51 15.05
C SER A 57 23.68 -4.60 13.64
N GLU A 58 23.63 -5.81 13.08
CA GLU A 58 22.95 -6.11 11.82
C GLU A 58 21.53 -6.56 12.18
N CYS A 59 20.51 -5.75 11.87
CA CYS A 59 19.10 -6.06 12.15
C CYS A 59 18.54 -7.14 11.18
N GLN A 60 19.30 -8.21 11.01
CA GLN A 60 19.06 -9.31 10.09
C GLN A 60 19.57 -10.63 10.68
N GLY A 61 19.00 -11.73 10.21
CA GLY A 61 19.43 -13.09 10.55
C GLY A 61 18.86 -13.63 11.86
N SER A 62 19.44 -14.76 12.29
CA SER A 62 18.96 -15.54 13.44
C SER A 62 19.02 -14.72 14.73
N GLY A 63 17.85 -14.37 15.27
CA GLY A 63 17.69 -13.53 16.48
C GLY A 63 17.11 -12.14 16.22
N ALA A 64 17.17 -11.65 14.98
CA ALA A 64 16.54 -10.41 14.53
C ALA A 64 15.32 -10.65 13.61
N SER A 65 15.07 -11.92 13.25
CA SER A 65 13.97 -12.36 12.39
C SER A 65 13.12 -13.45 13.06
N GLU A 66 11.85 -13.51 12.70
CA GLU A 66 10.88 -14.52 13.15
C GLU A 66 9.87 -14.84 12.04
N ASN A 67 9.39 -16.09 12.00
CA ASN A 67 8.31 -16.46 11.07
C ASN A 67 7.05 -15.63 11.35
N ALA A 68 6.36 -15.18 10.29
CA ALA A 68 5.25 -14.24 10.43
C ALA A 68 4.11 -14.79 11.30
N VAL A 69 3.75 -16.07 11.11
CA VAL A 69 2.70 -16.73 11.91
C VAL A 69 3.13 -16.80 13.38
N THR A 70 4.32 -17.32 13.66
CA THR A 70 4.84 -17.47 15.03
C THR A 70 4.90 -16.12 15.76
N HIS A 71 5.36 -15.07 15.08
CA HIS A 71 5.48 -13.73 15.64
C HIS A 71 4.12 -13.12 16.01
N MET A 72 3.15 -13.15 15.10
CA MET A 72 1.81 -12.61 15.33
C MET A 72 1.06 -13.36 16.45
N GLN A 73 1.16 -14.69 16.47
CA GLN A 73 0.55 -15.50 17.52
C GLN A 73 1.22 -15.23 18.88
N HIS A 74 2.53 -14.95 18.89
CA HIS A 74 3.20 -14.56 20.12
C HIS A 74 2.70 -13.19 20.61
N ILE A 75 2.58 -12.19 19.74
CA ILE A 75 2.02 -10.88 20.12
C ILE A 75 0.60 -11.01 20.67
N ALA A 76 -0.24 -11.84 20.06
CA ALA A 76 -1.60 -12.10 20.55
C ALA A 76 -1.64 -12.67 21.98
N SER A 77 -0.59 -13.39 22.39
CA SER A 77 -0.46 -13.96 23.74
C SER A 77 -0.01 -12.96 24.80
N LEU A 78 0.48 -11.78 24.40
CA LEU A 78 0.96 -10.74 25.30
C LEU A 78 -0.21 -9.92 25.86
N SER A 79 -0.17 -9.63 27.16
CA SER A 79 -1.14 -8.74 27.80
C SER A 79 -0.69 -7.27 27.68
N GLY A 80 -1.65 -6.36 27.58
CA GLY A 80 -1.40 -4.91 27.61
C GLY A 80 -0.92 -4.27 26.31
N VAL A 81 -0.73 -5.04 25.23
CA VAL A 81 -0.42 -4.49 23.91
C VAL A 81 -1.68 -3.86 23.30
N ALA A 82 -1.74 -2.54 23.30
CA ALA A 82 -2.85 -1.75 22.78
C ALA A 82 -2.83 -1.60 21.27
N LEU A 83 -1.63 -1.65 20.66
CA LEU A 83 -1.43 -1.37 19.24
C LEU A 83 -0.34 -2.26 18.65
N VAL A 84 -0.59 -2.81 17.47
CA VAL A 84 0.42 -3.44 16.62
C VAL A 84 0.59 -2.58 15.38
N PHE A 85 1.83 -2.30 15.00
CA PHE A 85 2.19 -1.53 13.83
C PHE A 85 2.93 -2.46 12.87
N ILE A 86 2.38 -2.63 11.68
CA ILE A 86 2.96 -3.43 10.62
C ILE A 86 3.66 -2.48 9.65
N ASP A 87 4.99 -2.42 9.70
CA ASP A 87 5.79 -1.78 8.66
C ASP A 87 5.93 -2.77 7.52
N SER A 88 5.18 -2.55 6.44
CA SER A 88 5.15 -3.49 5.33
C SER A 88 6.34 -3.23 4.43
N LYS A 89 7.26 -4.18 4.33
CA LYS A 89 8.43 -4.13 3.44
C LYS A 89 8.01 -4.43 2.01
N VAL A 90 7.32 -3.45 1.43
CA VAL A 90 6.89 -3.42 0.04
C VAL A 90 7.53 -2.24 -0.67
N ASP A 91 7.71 -2.39 -1.97
CA ASP A 91 8.30 -1.38 -2.83
C ASP A 91 7.66 -1.40 -4.23
N ALA A 92 7.88 -0.35 -5.01
CA ALA A 92 7.26 -0.20 -6.33
C ALA A 92 7.66 -1.29 -7.34
N ASP A 93 8.83 -1.92 -7.17
CA ASP A 93 9.35 -2.93 -8.10
C ASP A 93 8.58 -4.26 -8.03
N MET A 94 7.88 -4.49 -6.90
CA MET A 94 6.96 -5.62 -6.74
C MET A 94 5.80 -5.58 -7.75
N GLY A 95 5.50 -4.42 -8.33
CA GLY A 95 4.51 -4.27 -9.39
C GLY A 95 3.15 -4.89 -9.05
N ALA A 96 2.70 -5.85 -9.86
CA ALA A 96 1.41 -6.51 -9.68
C ALA A 96 1.29 -7.30 -8.35
N THR A 97 2.43 -7.65 -7.72
CA THR A 97 2.43 -8.35 -6.42
C THR A 97 1.99 -7.43 -5.28
N LEU A 98 2.08 -6.10 -5.39
CA LEU A 98 1.60 -5.16 -4.37
C LEU A 98 0.13 -5.39 -4.01
N THR A 99 -0.74 -5.55 -5.02
CA THR A 99 -2.18 -5.79 -4.79
C THR A 99 -2.43 -7.14 -4.12
N LYS A 100 -1.67 -8.18 -4.49
CA LYS A 100 -1.77 -9.52 -3.87
C LYS A 100 -1.34 -9.46 -2.41
N ALA A 101 -0.18 -8.84 -2.15
CA ALA A 101 0.36 -8.62 -0.82
C ALA A 101 -0.63 -7.87 0.06
N GLY A 102 -1.18 -6.75 -0.42
CA GLY A 102 -2.14 -5.97 0.35
C GLY A 102 -3.39 -6.77 0.69
N SER A 103 -3.89 -7.58 -0.25
CA SER A 103 -5.08 -8.43 -0.05
C SER A 103 -4.85 -9.59 0.92
N ALA A 104 -3.62 -10.11 1.03
CA ALA A 104 -3.28 -11.25 1.87
C ALA A 104 -3.08 -10.90 3.35
N VAL A 105 -2.73 -9.64 3.66
CA VAL A 105 -2.42 -9.20 5.03
C VAL A 105 -3.60 -9.31 5.98
N ILE A 106 -4.80 -8.94 5.53
CA ILE A 106 -5.98 -8.91 6.40
C ILE A 106 -6.41 -10.32 6.84
N PRO A 107 -6.60 -11.31 5.93
CA PRO A 107 -6.86 -12.68 6.34
C PRO A 107 -5.78 -13.25 7.27
N PHE A 108 -4.51 -12.95 6.99
CA PHE A 108 -3.39 -13.38 7.81
C PHE A 108 -3.48 -12.84 9.25
N LEU A 109 -3.76 -11.54 9.43
CA LEU A 109 -3.91 -10.91 10.75
C LEU A 109 -5.19 -11.35 11.46
N ASP A 110 -6.29 -11.51 10.74
CA ASP A 110 -7.54 -12.03 11.29
C ASP A 110 -7.36 -13.43 11.87
N GLU A 111 -6.61 -14.31 11.19
CA GLU A 111 -6.36 -15.67 11.66
C GLU A 111 -5.31 -15.73 12.78
N ASN A 112 -4.18 -15.05 12.60
CA ASN A 112 -2.97 -15.29 13.40
C ASN A 112 -2.78 -14.29 14.54
N LEU A 113 -3.47 -13.15 14.51
CA LEU A 113 -3.44 -12.15 15.58
C LEU A 113 -4.80 -12.06 16.29
N PHE A 114 -5.85 -11.64 15.59
CA PHE A 114 -7.17 -11.45 16.21
C PHE A 114 -7.82 -12.78 16.58
N GLY A 115 -7.74 -13.79 15.71
CA GLY A 115 -8.21 -15.15 15.96
C GLY A 115 -7.51 -15.86 17.13
N LYS A 116 -6.37 -15.30 17.59
CA LYS A 116 -5.66 -15.75 18.78
C LYS A 116 -5.93 -14.91 20.03
N GLY A 117 -6.91 -13.99 19.96
CA GLY A 117 -7.42 -13.28 21.12
C GLY A 117 -6.89 -11.86 21.31
N TYR A 118 -6.13 -11.31 20.36
CA TYR A 118 -5.65 -9.94 20.45
C TYR A 118 -6.81 -8.92 20.55
N GLN A 119 -6.75 -8.00 21.52
CA GLN A 119 -7.83 -7.04 21.85
C GLN A 119 -7.52 -5.57 21.46
N GLY A 120 -6.32 -5.28 20.96
CA GLY A 120 -5.91 -3.92 20.56
C GLY A 120 -6.27 -3.51 19.12
N LYS A 121 -5.50 -2.62 18.52
CA LYS A 121 -5.70 -2.15 17.13
C LYS A 121 -4.46 -2.46 16.29
N VAL A 122 -4.61 -2.46 14.97
CA VAL A 122 -3.50 -2.63 14.04
C VAL A 122 -3.39 -1.41 13.14
N ILE A 123 -2.18 -0.86 13.04
CA ILE A 123 -1.78 0.06 11.99
C ILE A 123 -1.06 -0.75 10.94
N ILE A 124 -1.42 -0.57 9.68
CA ILE A 124 -0.71 -1.13 8.54
C ILE A 124 -0.14 0.04 7.77
N SER A 125 1.17 0.06 7.62
CA SER A 125 1.91 1.11 6.94
C SER A 125 2.55 0.58 5.68
N SER A 126 2.76 1.48 4.73
CA SER A 126 3.70 1.33 3.62
C SER A 126 4.54 2.59 3.52
N ALA A 127 5.79 2.48 3.10
CA ALA A 127 6.72 3.61 3.16
C ALA A 127 6.26 4.81 2.30
N LYS A 128 5.89 4.57 1.03
CA LYS A 128 5.80 5.61 0.00
C LYS A 128 4.54 5.53 -0.87
N PHE A 129 4.17 6.62 -1.53
CA PHE A 129 3.01 6.70 -2.40
C PHE A 129 3.07 5.77 -3.62
N ASP A 130 4.26 5.43 -4.11
CA ASP A 130 4.43 4.48 -5.20
C ASP A 130 4.01 3.04 -4.83
N THR A 131 3.81 2.76 -3.55
CA THR A 131 3.20 1.51 -3.03
C THR A 131 1.70 1.64 -2.76
N TYR A 132 1.03 2.66 -3.33
CA TYR A 132 -0.41 2.91 -3.16
C TYR A 132 -1.29 1.66 -3.36
N ASP A 133 -0.97 0.84 -4.36
CA ASP A 133 -1.73 -0.38 -4.67
C ASP A 133 -1.76 -1.37 -3.51
N TYR A 134 -0.67 -1.47 -2.74
CA TYR A 134 -0.61 -2.31 -1.55
C TYR A 134 -1.59 -1.80 -0.49
N ILE A 135 -1.42 -0.56 -0.03
CA ILE A 135 -2.21 -0.04 1.09
C ILE A 135 -3.71 0.09 0.73
N ARG A 136 -4.03 0.41 -0.54
CA ARG A 136 -5.41 0.41 -1.03
C ARG A 136 -6.00 -1.00 -0.96
N ALA A 137 -5.29 -2.00 -1.50
CA ALA A 137 -5.75 -3.39 -1.49
C ALA A 137 -5.95 -3.91 -0.05
N THR A 138 -5.05 -3.57 0.87
CA THR A 138 -5.21 -3.89 2.30
C THR A 138 -6.46 -3.24 2.89
N ALA A 139 -6.67 -1.95 2.65
CA ALA A 139 -7.85 -1.25 3.15
C ALA A 139 -9.16 -1.80 2.55
N MET A 140 -9.15 -2.23 1.29
CA MET A 140 -10.31 -2.90 0.68
C MET A 140 -10.56 -4.26 1.30
N ALA A 141 -9.53 -5.07 1.53
CA ALA A 141 -9.66 -6.36 2.20
C ALA A 141 -10.20 -6.19 3.64
N ALA A 142 -9.77 -5.14 4.35
CA ALA A 142 -10.22 -4.84 5.71
C ALA A 142 -11.72 -4.58 5.81
N LYS A 143 -12.37 -4.03 4.77
CA LYS A 143 -13.83 -3.78 4.76
C LYS A 143 -14.65 -5.06 4.90
N SER A 144 -14.10 -6.21 4.51
CA SER A 144 -14.75 -7.52 4.62
C SER A 144 -14.42 -8.25 5.92
N SER A 145 -13.52 -7.70 6.74
CA SER A 145 -13.08 -8.31 7.99
C SER A 145 -14.08 -8.06 9.13
N PRO A 146 -14.32 -9.04 10.03
CA PRO A 146 -15.04 -8.80 11.28
C PRO A 146 -14.31 -7.78 12.19
N ASN A 147 -13.02 -7.54 11.97
CA ASN A 147 -12.20 -6.59 12.71
C ASN A 147 -12.02 -5.25 11.99
N MET A 148 -12.83 -4.92 10.97
CA MET A 148 -12.66 -3.72 10.14
C MET A 148 -12.43 -2.41 10.93
N ALA A 149 -13.10 -2.23 12.07
CA ALA A 149 -13.00 -1.03 12.90
C ALA A 149 -11.68 -0.93 13.70
N ARG A 150 -10.81 -1.94 13.60
CA ARG A 150 -9.55 -2.07 14.36
C ARG A 150 -8.33 -1.97 13.44
N TYR A 151 -8.51 -1.86 12.13
CA TYR A 151 -7.44 -1.63 11.16
C TYR A 151 -7.36 -0.16 10.78
N PHE A 152 -6.15 0.39 10.82
CA PHE A 152 -5.82 1.76 10.43
C PHE A 152 -4.66 1.77 9.43
N PHE A 153 -4.60 2.81 8.60
CA PHE A 153 -3.71 2.86 7.43
C PHE A 153 -2.93 4.17 7.38
N THR A 154 -1.68 4.11 6.90
CA THR A 154 -0.82 5.30 6.72
C THR A 154 0.22 5.07 5.62
N PHE A 155 0.76 6.17 5.10
CA PHE A 155 2.09 6.23 4.49
C PHE A 155 3.00 7.01 5.43
N ASP A 156 4.19 6.52 5.76
CA ASP A 156 4.97 7.07 6.88
C ASP A 156 6.40 7.49 6.58
N GLN A 157 6.80 7.48 5.31
CA GLN A 157 8.05 8.07 4.84
C GLN A 157 7.84 9.26 3.88
N GLU A 158 6.66 9.89 3.87
CA GLU A 158 6.37 11.07 3.05
C GLU A 158 6.77 12.40 3.70
N ASP A 159 7.77 12.36 4.59
CA ASP A 159 8.33 13.51 5.31
C ASP A 159 7.22 14.40 5.93
N ASN A 160 7.13 15.68 5.53
CA ASN A 160 6.17 16.63 6.07
C ASN A 160 4.86 16.71 5.24
N ASP A 161 4.64 15.81 4.27
CA ASP A 161 3.50 15.89 3.34
C ASP A 161 2.19 15.36 3.94
N TYR A 162 1.69 16.03 4.97
CA TYR A 162 0.41 15.72 5.60
C TYR A 162 -0.75 15.67 4.59
N VAL A 163 -0.84 16.69 3.73
CA VAL A 163 -1.97 16.85 2.79
C VAL A 163 -1.95 15.74 1.74
N GLY A 164 -0.77 15.36 1.23
CA GLY A 164 -0.62 14.21 0.35
C GLY A 164 -1.08 12.91 0.99
N VAL A 165 -0.56 12.60 2.20
CA VAL A 165 -0.90 11.34 2.89
C VAL A 165 -2.40 11.26 3.19
N MET A 166 -2.98 12.31 3.78
CA MET A 166 -4.40 12.30 4.09
C MET A 166 -5.28 12.35 2.86
N GLY A 167 -4.88 13.11 1.85
CA GLY A 167 -5.62 13.19 0.60
C GLY A 167 -5.67 11.87 -0.16
N MET A 168 -4.58 11.10 -0.12
CA MET A 168 -4.52 9.77 -0.73
C MET A 168 -5.36 8.76 0.03
N LEU A 169 -5.21 8.67 1.36
CA LEU A 169 -5.98 7.74 2.20
C LEU A 169 -7.48 8.07 2.20
N SER A 170 -7.85 9.35 2.07
CA SER A 170 -9.24 9.80 1.99
C SER A 170 -10.04 9.21 0.84
N ARG A 171 -9.37 8.67 -0.18
CA ARG A 171 -10.03 8.05 -1.33
C ARG A 171 -10.66 6.71 -0.98
N PHE A 172 -10.16 6.01 0.02
CA PHE A 172 -10.54 4.61 0.22
C PHE A 172 -10.78 4.20 1.67
N THR A 173 -10.37 5.00 2.67
CA THR A 173 -10.57 4.68 4.09
C THR A 173 -10.72 5.90 4.99
N ASN A 174 -11.56 5.76 6.02
CA ASN A 174 -11.70 6.72 7.13
C ASN A 174 -10.85 6.33 8.35
N ASN A 175 -10.33 5.11 8.41
CA ASN A 175 -9.42 4.66 9.45
C ASN A 175 -7.98 5.02 9.05
N ARG A 176 -7.70 6.32 8.98
CA ARG A 176 -6.43 6.84 8.46
C ARG A 176 -5.67 7.62 9.51
N LEU A 177 -4.36 7.48 9.47
CA LEU A 177 -3.43 8.01 10.45
C LEU A 177 -2.35 8.81 9.74
N TYR A 178 -1.76 9.77 10.46
CA TYR A 178 -0.54 10.40 10.00
C TYR A 178 0.61 10.00 10.91
N GLY A 179 1.71 9.57 10.33
CA GLY A 179 2.97 9.57 11.02
C GLY A 179 4.11 9.75 10.05
N THR A 180 5.25 10.14 10.60
CA THR A 180 6.44 10.43 9.83
C THR A 180 7.65 10.27 10.72
N GLY A 181 8.84 10.25 10.12
CA GLY A 181 10.03 10.02 10.89
C GLY A 181 11.29 9.80 10.08
N SER A 182 12.37 9.59 10.82
CA SER A 182 13.65 9.16 10.28
C SER A 182 14.36 8.27 11.29
N SER A 183 15.30 7.46 10.80
CA SER A 183 16.28 6.75 11.63
C SER A 183 16.85 7.67 12.72
N SER A 184 16.97 7.16 13.95
CA SER A 184 17.52 7.93 15.06
C SER A 184 19.01 8.25 14.87
N CYS A 185 19.69 7.52 13.98
CA CYS A 185 21.07 7.78 13.58
C CYS A 185 21.23 9.00 12.68
N ILE A 186 20.17 9.41 11.96
CA ILE A 186 20.17 10.58 11.08
C ILE A 186 18.98 11.46 11.47
N PRO A 187 19.04 12.12 12.64
CA PRO A 187 17.90 12.83 13.18
C PRO A 187 17.50 14.01 12.29
N LYS A 188 16.22 14.06 11.92
CA LYS A 188 15.55 15.15 11.22
C LYS A 188 14.38 15.68 12.03
N THR A 189 13.88 16.85 11.67
CA THR A 189 12.68 17.45 12.29
C THR A 189 11.51 17.44 11.32
N PHE A 190 10.32 17.13 11.84
CA PHE A 190 9.06 17.00 11.10
C PHE A 190 7.95 17.86 11.71
N TYR A 191 8.34 18.96 12.38
CA TYR A 191 7.41 19.81 13.11
C TYR A 191 6.27 20.32 12.22
N SER A 192 6.54 20.73 10.97
CA SER A 192 5.49 21.21 10.06
C SER A 192 4.44 20.17 9.73
N GLY A 193 4.85 18.93 9.40
CA GLY A 193 3.92 17.85 9.08
C GLY A 193 3.12 17.43 10.31
N ILE A 194 3.77 17.34 11.47
CA ILE A 194 3.09 17.02 12.74
C ILE A 194 2.11 18.13 13.14
N THR A 195 2.49 19.41 13.08
CA THR A 195 1.56 20.51 13.39
C THR A 195 0.35 20.53 12.45
N ALA A 196 0.56 20.26 11.15
CA ALA A 196 -0.54 20.09 10.20
C ALA A 196 -1.44 18.92 10.58
N ALA A 197 -0.87 17.78 10.97
CA ALA A 197 -1.63 16.61 11.40
C ALA A 197 -2.43 16.84 12.69
N ILE A 198 -1.87 17.54 13.68
CA ILE A 198 -2.61 17.91 14.90
C ILE A 198 -3.79 18.84 14.57
N THR A 199 -3.59 19.80 13.65
CA THR A 199 -4.70 20.64 13.16
C THR A 199 -5.76 19.80 12.44
N GLY A 200 -5.31 18.87 11.60
CA GLY A 200 -6.17 17.92 10.90
C GLY A 200 -7.02 17.05 11.83
N GLN A 201 -6.47 16.61 12.97
CA GLN A 201 -7.24 15.88 13.99
C GLN A 201 -8.37 16.71 14.57
N LEU A 202 -8.12 17.98 14.87
CA LEU A 202 -9.16 18.90 15.33
C LEU A 202 -10.26 19.08 14.27
N ASN A 203 -9.89 18.99 13.00
CA ASN A 203 -10.81 18.98 11.86
C ASN A 203 -11.38 17.60 11.52
N SER A 204 -11.10 16.55 12.31
CA SER A 204 -11.55 15.16 12.03
C SER A 204 -11.09 14.61 10.67
N GLU A 205 -9.91 15.04 10.20
CA GLU A 205 -9.29 14.63 8.94
C GLU A 205 -8.42 13.37 9.08
N ASN A 206 -7.82 13.17 10.26
CA ASN A 206 -7.05 11.98 10.63
C ASN A 206 -7.33 11.52 12.06
N SER A 207 -7.10 10.24 12.32
CA SER A 207 -7.50 9.56 13.55
C SER A 207 -6.54 9.73 14.73
N MET A 208 -5.23 9.58 14.48
CA MET A 208 -4.14 9.66 15.45
C MET A 208 -2.88 10.14 14.70
N THR A 209 -1.94 10.75 15.43
CA THR A 209 -0.67 11.27 14.93
C THR A 209 0.48 10.65 15.72
N TYR A 210 1.48 10.12 15.02
CA TYR A 210 2.68 9.54 15.64
C TYR A 210 3.97 10.01 14.96
N ILE A 211 5.10 9.79 15.62
CA ILE A 211 6.44 10.13 15.11
C ILE A 211 7.44 9.01 15.39
N TRP A 212 8.42 8.82 14.51
CA TRP A 212 9.50 7.84 14.65
C TRP A 212 10.86 8.37 14.13
N THR A 213 11.99 7.73 14.39
CA THR A 213 12.33 7.06 15.65
C THR A 213 12.95 8.10 16.59
N LEU A 214 12.38 8.28 17.78
CA LEU A 214 12.91 9.24 18.75
C LEU A 214 13.60 8.52 19.90
N ASP A 215 14.90 8.73 20.07
CA ASP A 215 15.68 8.14 21.18
C ASP A 215 16.20 9.20 22.17
N LYS A 216 16.04 10.49 21.88
CA LYS A 216 16.41 11.59 22.78
C LYS A 216 15.20 12.08 23.54
N GLN A 217 15.29 12.12 24.87
CA GLN A 217 14.20 12.55 25.74
C GLN A 217 13.71 13.97 25.40
N SER A 218 14.61 14.91 25.11
CA SER A 218 14.21 16.28 24.71
C SER A 218 13.38 16.29 23.43
N SER A 219 13.74 15.45 22.45
CA SER A 219 12.95 15.32 21.22
C SER A 219 11.59 14.67 21.49
N MET A 220 11.52 13.64 22.34
CA MET A 220 10.24 13.06 22.76
C MET A 220 9.34 14.12 23.41
N GLU A 221 9.90 14.93 24.32
CA GLU A 221 9.19 16.01 25.01
C GLU A 221 8.66 17.07 24.04
N ASP A 222 9.47 17.50 23.06
CA ASP A 222 9.05 18.45 22.03
C ASP A 222 7.83 17.96 21.26
N TYR A 223 7.83 16.70 20.80
CA TYR A 223 6.70 16.16 20.05
C TYR A 223 5.48 15.84 20.92
N ILE A 224 5.67 15.44 22.18
CA ILE A 224 4.57 15.33 23.15
C ILE A 224 3.89 16.70 23.33
N ASN A 225 4.68 17.77 23.49
CA ASN A 225 4.16 19.13 23.64
C ASN A 225 3.44 19.63 22.37
N LEU A 226 3.83 19.16 21.19
CA LEU A 226 3.09 19.42 19.95
C LEU A 226 1.76 18.66 19.89
N GLY A 227 1.62 17.58 20.66
CA GLY A 227 0.37 16.83 20.81
C GLY A 227 0.36 15.46 20.15
N VAL A 228 1.51 14.89 19.74
CA VAL A 228 1.53 13.51 19.20
C VAL A 228 0.98 12.50 20.21
N GLN A 229 0.32 11.46 19.73
CA GLN A 229 -0.26 10.41 20.60
C GLN A 229 0.51 9.09 20.55
N GLY A 230 1.46 8.96 19.64
CA GLY A 230 2.38 7.82 19.55
C GLY A 230 3.81 8.28 19.28
N ILE A 231 4.78 7.64 19.93
CA ILE A 231 6.20 7.79 19.63
C ILE A 231 6.78 6.39 19.48
N MET A 232 7.41 6.13 18.33
CA MET A 232 8.23 4.94 18.14
C MET A 232 9.65 5.25 18.61
N THR A 233 10.21 4.37 19.43
CA THR A 233 11.51 4.57 20.08
C THR A 233 12.23 3.26 20.32
N ASN A 234 13.56 3.30 20.32
CA ASN A 234 14.41 2.23 20.79
C ASN A 234 14.66 2.30 22.31
N ARG A 235 14.17 3.34 23.01
CA ARG A 235 14.32 3.58 24.46
C ARG A 235 12.97 3.66 25.18
N VAL A 236 12.26 2.55 25.18
CA VAL A 236 10.87 2.43 25.65
C VAL A 236 10.67 2.93 27.09
N ALA A 237 11.54 2.53 28.03
CA ALA A 237 11.41 2.92 29.42
C ALA A 237 11.56 4.45 29.62
N SER A 238 12.45 5.08 28.85
CA SER A 238 12.66 6.53 28.87
C SER A 238 11.42 7.28 28.41
N LEU A 239 10.80 6.86 27.31
CA LEU A 239 9.54 7.42 26.82
C LEU A 239 8.40 7.24 27.85
N LYS A 240 8.25 6.04 28.41
CA LYS A 240 7.22 5.76 29.41
C LYS A 240 7.36 6.65 30.64
N ASN A 241 8.57 6.78 31.17
CA ASN A 241 8.85 7.60 32.35
C ASN A 241 8.60 9.08 32.08
N LEU A 242 8.99 9.58 30.90
CA LEU A 242 8.69 10.94 30.47
C LEU A 242 7.18 11.18 30.34
N ALA A 243 6.44 10.29 29.68
CA ALA A 243 4.99 10.42 29.54
C ALA A 243 4.31 10.52 30.91
N ILE A 244 4.69 9.66 31.86
CA ILE A 244 4.17 9.68 33.23
C ILE A 244 4.55 10.98 33.97
N SER A 245 5.80 11.46 33.84
CA SER A 245 6.23 12.70 34.49
C SER A 245 5.52 13.94 33.95
N MET A 246 5.09 13.89 32.68
CA MET A 246 4.25 14.89 32.02
C MET A 246 2.74 14.72 32.32
N GLY A 247 2.37 13.77 33.19
CA GLY A 247 0.97 13.54 33.59
C GLY A 247 0.12 12.80 32.55
N LEU A 248 0.75 12.17 31.56
CA LEU A 248 0.06 11.38 30.54
C LEU A 248 -0.12 9.94 31.01
N ARG A 249 -1.14 9.28 30.47
CA ARG A 249 -1.38 7.84 30.69
C ARG A 249 -0.96 7.03 29.47
N ILE A 250 -0.53 5.79 29.71
CA ILE A 250 -0.25 4.82 28.65
C ILE A 250 -1.56 4.21 28.15
N ALA A 251 -1.77 4.23 26.83
CA ALA A 251 -2.99 3.70 26.20
C ALA A 251 -3.14 2.19 26.42
N GLN A 252 -4.38 1.74 26.52
CA GLN A 252 -4.83 0.37 26.77
C GLN A 252 -5.55 -0.20 25.55
N PRO A 253 -5.65 -1.54 25.41
CA PRO A 253 -6.33 -2.16 24.28
C PRO A 253 -7.78 -1.69 24.04
N SER A 254 -8.50 -1.31 25.09
CA SER A 254 -9.87 -0.81 25.01
C SER A 254 -9.98 0.66 24.58
N ASP A 255 -8.89 1.44 24.61
CA ASP A 255 -8.95 2.86 24.27
C ASP A 255 -9.33 3.06 22.79
N PRO A 256 -10.30 3.95 22.49
CA PRO A 256 -10.71 4.18 21.13
C PRO A 256 -9.66 4.99 20.37
N ILE A 257 -9.49 4.67 19.09
CA ILE A 257 -8.88 5.58 18.11
C ILE A 257 -10.07 6.15 17.31
N PRO A 258 -10.29 7.48 17.31
CA PRO A 258 -11.43 8.07 16.61
C PRO A 258 -11.31 7.82 15.11
N VAL A 259 -12.42 7.68 14.41
CA VAL A 259 -12.44 7.51 12.94
C VAL A 259 -12.54 8.89 12.30
N SER A 260 -11.84 9.09 11.17
CA SER A 260 -11.88 10.36 10.43
C SER A 260 -13.23 10.53 9.74
N THR A 261 -13.76 11.75 9.70
CA THR A 261 -15.06 12.04 9.07
C THR A 261 -14.95 13.03 7.92
N ASN A 262 -13.89 13.85 7.89
CA ASN A 262 -13.71 14.89 6.89
C ASN A 262 -12.62 14.48 5.91
N SER A 263 -12.94 14.44 4.61
CA SER A 263 -11.97 14.11 3.56
C SER A 263 -11.02 15.27 3.28
N VAL A 264 -9.76 14.92 3.03
CA VAL A 264 -8.74 15.86 2.55
C VAL A 264 -8.61 15.70 1.04
N SER A 265 -8.45 16.81 0.31
CA SER A 265 -8.16 16.75 -1.12
C SER A 265 -6.67 16.52 -1.34
N SER A 266 -6.31 15.50 -2.12
CA SER A 266 -4.91 15.23 -2.45
C SER A 266 -4.40 16.20 -3.51
N PRO A 267 -3.21 16.82 -3.33
CA PRO A 267 -2.52 17.53 -4.40
C PRO A 267 -1.94 16.56 -5.44
N HIS A 268 -1.74 15.28 -5.09
CA HIS A 268 -1.22 14.25 -5.97
C HIS A 268 -2.35 13.65 -6.80
N VAL A 269 -2.49 14.10 -8.03
CA VAL A 269 -3.52 13.65 -8.96
C VAL A 269 -2.88 13.23 -10.27
N CYS A 270 -3.21 12.03 -10.76
CA CYS A 270 -2.80 11.49 -12.07
C CYS A 270 -1.40 11.94 -12.51
N ASP A 271 -0.40 11.18 -12.09
CA ASP A 271 0.97 11.33 -12.57
C ASP A 271 1.40 10.03 -13.26
N CYS A 272 2.35 10.15 -14.19
CA CYS A 272 2.85 9.02 -14.94
C CYS A 272 4.37 9.05 -15.03
N SER A 273 5.00 7.88 -14.90
CA SER A 273 6.44 7.73 -15.10
C SER A 273 6.73 6.92 -16.36
N TYR A 274 7.91 7.15 -16.94
CA TYR A 274 8.39 6.34 -18.05
C TYR A 274 8.91 5.00 -17.53
N ASN A 275 8.44 3.90 -18.10
CA ASN A 275 8.92 2.56 -17.81
C ASN A 275 9.01 1.76 -19.12
N SER A 276 10.18 1.18 -19.38
CA SER A 276 10.45 0.33 -20.55
C SER A 276 10.18 1.04 -21.89
N ASP A 277 8.97 0.85 -22.44
CA ASP A 277 8.55 1.29 -23.79
C ASP A 277 7.37 2.29 -23.78
N GLY A 278 7.04 2.86 -22.62
CA GLY A 278 6.04 3.92 -22.52
C GLY A 278 5.71 4.29 -21.09
N CYS A 279 4.48 4.74 -20.85
CA CYS A 279 4.11 5.26 -19.53
C CYS A 279 3.41 4.22 -18.65
N VAL A 280 3.62 4.38 -17.35
CA VAL A 280 2.82 3.79 -16.27
C VAL A 280 2.33 4.91 -15.36
N ILE A 281 1.19 4.72 -14.71
CA ILE A 281 0.70 5.64 -13.68
C ILE A 281 1.60 5.51 -12.46
N SER A 282 2.16 6.63 -12.01
CA SER A 282 2.90 6.76 -10.75
C SER A 282 2.02 7.28 -9.62
N MET A 283 0.96 8.05 -9.95
CA MET A 283 -0.04 8.51 -8.99
C MET A 283 -1.45 8.34 -9.56
N PRO A 284 -2.39 7.69 -8.87
CA PRO A 284 -3.72 7.46 -9.41
C PRO A 284 -4.52 8.76 -9.51
N PRO A 285 -5.46 8.86 -10.45
CA PRO A 285 -6.39 9.99 -10.52
C PRO A 285 -7.39 9.93 -9.34
N PRO A 286 -8.11 11.03 -9.04
CA PRO A 286 -9.23 11.01 -8.09
C PRO A 286 -10.33 10.01 -8.49
N MET A 287 -11.14 9.57 -7.51
CA MET A 287 -12.31 8.72 -7.78
C MET A 287 -13.21 9.31 -8.87
N HIS A 288 -13.80 8.43 -9.67
CA HIS A 288 -14.68 8.76 -10.81
C HIS A 288 -14.00 9.51 -11.97
N THR A 289 -12.66 9.48 -12.00
CA THR A 289 -11.86 10.01 -13.11
C THR A 289 -10.82 8.99 -13.55
N ALA A 290 -10.22 9.20 -14.72
CA ALA A 290 -9.19 8.33 -15.29
C ALA A 290 -7.91 9.13 -15.53
N CYS A 291 -6.81 8.42 -15.72
CA CYS A 291 -5.50 9.03 -15.91
C CYS A 291 -5.02 8.87 -17.35
N LYS A 292 -4.84 9.99 -18.05
CA LYS A 292 -4.29 10.01 -19.40
C LYS A 292 -2.79 10.24 -19.33
N CYS A 293 -2.01 9.17 -19.39
CA CYS A 293 -0.56 9.28 -19.55
C CYS A 293 -0.19 9.72 -20.97
N THR A 294 0.69 10.71 -21.10
CA THR A 294 1.21 11.18 -22.38
C THR A 294 2.72 11.08 -22.37
N GLU A 295 3.26 10.37 -23.36
CA GLU A 295 4.71 10.25 -23.53
C GLU A 295 5.29 11.58 -24.06
N ARG A 296 6.40 12.00 -23.47
CA ARG A 296 7.27 13.07 -23.93
C ARG A 296 8.67 12.53 -24.17
N VAL A 297 9.57 13.37 -24.66
CA VAL A 297 10.97 12.98 -24.89
C VAL A 297 11.60 12.48 -23.57
N LEU A 298 11.73 11.15 -23.43
CA LEU A 298 12.27 10.44 -22.26
C LEU A 298 11.51 10.66 -20.95
N ALA A 299 10.24 11.02 -21.02
CA ALA A 299 9.42 11.25 -19.83
C ALA A 299 7.95 10.92 -20.11
N CYS A 300 7.15 10.87 -19.05
CA CYS A 300 5.71 10.76 -19.13
C CYS A 300 5.09 11.82 -18.24
N ASP A 301 3.93 12.33 -18.66
CA ASP A 301 3.10 13.21 -17.84
C ASP A 301 1.70 12.60 -17.70
N GLY A 302 1.07 12.77 -16.55
CA GLY A 302 -0.33 12.44 -16.34
C GLY A 302 -1.27 13.65 -16.51
N THR A 303 -2.50 13.40 -16.94
CA THR A 303 -3.59 14.38 -16.87
C THR A 303 -4.89 13.69 -16.47
N VAL A 304 -5.59 14.26 -15.49
CA VAL A 304 -6.92 13.79 -15.08
C VAL A 304 -7.93 14.03 -16.20
N VAL A 305 -8.64 12.99 -16.61
CA VAL A 305 -9.69 13.05 -17.64
C VAL A 305 -10.93 12.30 -17.18
N SER A 306 -12.07 12.52 -17.83
CA SER A 306 -13.25 11.68 -17.62
C SER A 306 -12.99 10.25 -18.10
N CYS A 307 -13.50 9.26 -17.37
CA CYS A 307 -13.40 7.86 -17.76
C CYS A 307 -14.13 7.59 -19.08
N SER A 308 -13.51 6.84 -19.98
CA SER A 308 -14.19 6.36 -21.19
C SER A 308 -15.38 5.43 -20.88
N ASN A 309 -15.34 4.74 -19.72
CA ASN A 309 -16.44 3.98 -19.16
C ASN A 309 -16.63 4.33 -17.67
N PRO A 310 -17.62 5.17 -17.33
CA PRO A 310 -17.92 5.54 -15.95
C PRO A 310 -18.35 4.37 -15.04
N GLN A 311 -18.82 3.25 -15.61
CA GLN A 311 -19.24 2.06 -14.86
C GLN A 311 -18.10 1.05 -14.64
N SER A 312 -16.90 1.36 -15.11
CA SER A 312 -15.75 0.50 -14.85
C SER A 312 -15.34 0.58 -13.38
N PRO A 313 -14.97 -0.54 -12.73
CA PRO A 313 -14.43 -0.50 -11.37
C PRO A 313 -13.17 0.37 -11.28
N TYR A 314 -12.35 0.43 -12.34
CA TYR A 314 -11.17 1.30 -12.41
C TYR A 314 -11.52 2.79 -12.54
N CYS A 315 -12.77 3.14 -12.85
CA CYS A 315 -13.24 4.52 -12.76
C CYS A 315 -13.73 4.83 -11.36
N ALA A 316 -14.48 3.91 -10.75
CA ALA A 316 -15.02 4.09 -9.40
C ALA A 316 -13.91 4.17 -8.35
N ASP A 317 -12.90 3.30 -8.46
CA ASP A 317 -11.74 3.23 -7.56
C ASP A 317 -10.44 3.10 -8.38
N PRO A 318 -9.91 4.23 -8.89
CA PRO A 318 -8.71 4.22 -9.71
C PRO A 318 -7.46 3.78 -8.95
N ASP A 319 -6.62 3.05 -9.66
CA ASP A 319 -5.41 2.42 -9.16
C ASP A 319 -4.20 2.67 -10.07
N LEU A 320 -3.04 2.11 -9.73
CA LEU A 320 -1.85 2.18 -10.58
C LEU A 320 -1.88 1.13 -11.70
N SER A 321 -3.02 0.45 -11.94
CA SER A 321 -3.10 -0.62 -12.93
C SER A 321 -3.24 -0.07 -14.37
N PRO A 322 -2.95 -0.89 -15.39
CA PRO A 322 -3.24 -0.54 -16.78
C PRO A 322 -4.73 -0.22 -17.03
N GLY A 323 -5.66 -0.76 -16.23
CA GLY A 323 -7.10 -0.47 -16.36
C GLY A 323 -7.41 1.01 -16.23
N THR A 324 -6.85 1.65 -15.21
CA THR A 324 -7.01 3.10 -14.96
C THR A 324 -6.43 3.95 -16.09
N CYS A 325 -5.29 3.53 -16.65
CA CYS A 325 -4.64 4.24 -17.77
C CYS A 325 -5.44 4.11 -19.07
N VAL A 326 -5.92 2.89 -19.39
CA VAL A 326 -6.68 2.61 -20.61
C VAL A 326 -8.00 3.39 -20.62
N LEU A 327 -8.67 3.54 -19.48
CA LEU A 327 -9.88 4.37 -19.37
C LEU A 327 -9.64 5.85 -19.67
N GLY A 328 -8.41 6.34 -19.46
CA GLY A 328 -8.02 7.72 -19.77
C GLY A 328 -7.61 7.92 -21.23
N GLY A 329 -7.47 6.83 -22.00
CA GLY A 329 -6.97 6.88 -23.38
C GLY A 329 -5.51 7.36 -23.47
N GLY A 330 -4.69 7.03 -22.47
CA GLY A 330 -3.27 7.37 -22.42
C GLY A 330 -2.35 6.42 -23.20
N ASN A 331 -1.07 6.76 -23.27
CA ASN A 331 0.00 5.81 -23.59
C ASN A 331 0.23 4.94 -22.36
N CYS A 332 -0.17 3.68 -22.44
CA CYS A 332 -0.04 2.73 -21.33
C CYS A 332 0.96 1.61 -21.64
N LYS A 333 1.89 1.83 -22.60
CA LYS A 333 2.80 0.77 -23.06
C LYS A 333 3.82 0.35 -22.00
N GLY A 334 4.09 1.19 -21.00
CA GLY A 334 5.07 0.89 -19.95
C GLY A 334 4.65 -0.26 -19.03
N TYR A 335 3.35 -0.57 -18.94
CA TYR A 335 2.82 -1.76 -18.27
C TYR A 335 3.05 -3.05 -19.06
N GLN A 336 3.65 -2.96 -20.24
CA GLN A 336 3.79 -4.07 -21.19
C GLN A 336 2.42 -4.70 -21.52
N ILE A 337 1.36 -3.89 -21.60
CA ILE A 337 -0.03 -4.37 -21.82
C ILE A 337 -0.23 -4.99 -23.20
N ASN A 338 0.63 -4.67 -24.15
CA ASN A 338 0.64 -5.36 -25.44
C ASN A 338 1.10 -6.81 -25.29
N GLN A 339 1.67 -7.19 -24.14
CA GLN A 339 1.79 -8.58 -23.71
C GLN A 339 0.57 -9.04 -22.92
N SER A 340 -0.37 -8.21 -22.47
CA SER A 340 -1.55 -8.64 -21.72
C SER A 340 -2.66 -9.20 -22.61
N CYS A 341 -2.76 -8.78 -23.88
CA CYS A 341 -3.56 -9.50 -24.86
C CYS A 341 -2.89 -9.49 -26.23
N ASP A 342 -3.09 -10.57 -27.00
CA ASP A 342 -2.42 -10.76 -28.27
C ASP A 342 -3.32 -11.51 -29.26
N CYS A 343 -3.13 -11.21 -30.55
CA CYS A 343 -3.95 -11.72 -31.63
C CYS A 343 -3.09 -12.30 -32.75
N GLN A 344 -3.43 -13.50 -33.21
CA GLN A 344 -2.76 -14.16 -34.31
C GLN A 344 -3.58 -14.05 -35.59
N TYR A 345 -2.89 -13.84 -36.72
CA TYR A 345 -3.51 -13.96 -38.04
C TYR A 345 -3.74 -15.42 -38.42
N ILE A 346 -4.99 -15.76 -38.76
CA ILE A 346 -5.42 -17.11 -39.14
C ILE A 346 -5.79 -17.14 -40.62
N VAL A 347 -5.12 -18.01 -41.38
CA VAL A 347 -5.42 -18.28 -42.79
C VAL A 347 -6.54 -19.31 -42.89
N LYS A 348 -7.66 -18.99 -43.56
CA LYS A 348 -8.81 -19.90 -43.70
C LYS A 348 -9.08 -20.44 -45.12
N GLY A 349 -8.14 -20.22 -46.05
CA GLY A 349 -8.22 -20.70 -47.43
C GLY A 349 -9.06 -19.80 -48.36
N LEU A 350 -9.17 -20.19 -49.64
CA LEU A 350 -9.70 -19.35 -50.74
C LEU A 350 -11.16 -18.88 -50.59
N LEU A 351 -11.98 -19.57 -49.79
CA LEU A 351 -13.43 -19.32 -49.67
C LEU A 351 -13.86 -18.80 -48.29
N LYS A 352 -12.92 -18.54 -47.36
CA LYS A 352 -13.23 -18.02 -46.02
C LYS A 352 -12.36 -16.81 -45.72
N PRO A 353 -12.92 -15.74 -45.12
CA PRO A 353 -12.14 -14.57 -44.76
C PRO A 353 -11.06 -14.99 -43.75
N SER A 354 -9.82 -14.63 -44.06
CA SER A 354 -8.71 -14.73 -43.10
C SER A 354 -8.74 -13.50 -42.20
N GLY A 355 -8.33 -13.65 -40.95
CA GLY A 355 -8.36 -12.54 -40.00
C GLY A 355 -7.79 -12.91 -38.65
N CYS A 356 -8.06 -12.09 -37.64
CA CYS A 356 -7.41 -12.22 -36.35
C CYS A 356 -8.20 -13.11 -35.39
N LYS A 357 -7.46 -13.81 -34.52
CA LYS A 357 -7.97 -14.60 -33.41
C LYS A 357 -7.18 -14.27 -32.15
N ILE A 358 -7.84 -14.09 -31.01
CA ILE A 358 -7.16 -13.88 -29.74
C ILE A 358 -6.40 -15.16 -29.37
N ILE A 359 -5.12 -15.00 -29.07
CA ILE A 359 -4.24 -16.07 -28.55
C ILE A 359 -3.81 -15.82 -27.11
N LYS A 360 -3.98 -14.60 -26.60
CA LYS A 360 -3.80 -14.25 -25.20
C LYS A 360 -4.95 -13.36 -24.73
N ALA A 361 -5.71 -13.84 -23.74
CA ALA A 361 -6.88 -13.14 -23.22
C ALA A 361 -6.47 -11.90 -22.41
N MET A 362 -7.30 -10.86 -22.45
CA MET A 362 -7.11 -9.63 -21.70
C MET A 362 -7.29 -9.84 -20.19
N ILE A 363 -6.75 -8.92 -19.37
CA ILE A 363 -7.06 -8.89 -17.93
C ILE A 363 -8.52 -8.50 -17.69
N SER A 364 -9.05 -8.86 -16.51
CA SER A 364 -10.42 -8.55 -16.09
C SER A 364 -10.77 -7.07 -16.26
N ASN A 365 -12.01 -6.81 -16.67
CA ASN A 365 -12.62 -5.50 -16.92
C ASN A 365 -12.02 -4.70 -18.09
N LEU A 366 -11.23 -5.35 -18.95
CA LEU A 366 -10.79 -4.83 -20.24
C LEU A 366 -11.08 -5.85 -21.35
N ALA A 367 -11.13 -5.40 -22.60
CA ALA A 367 -11.25 -6.27 -23.77
C ALA A 367 -10.05 -6.13 -24.71
N CYS A 368 -9.83 -7.18 -25.51
CA CYS A 368 -8.78 -7.19 -26.51
C CYS A 368 -9.36 -6.81 -27.89
N ARG A 369 -8.90 -5.68 -28.43
CA ARG A 369 -9.20 -5.28 -29.81
C ARG A 369 -8.13 -5.83 -30.74
N CYS A 370 -8.44 -6.91 -31.45
CA CYS A 370 -7.57 -7.40 -32.51
C CYS A 370 -7.56 -6.42 -33.70
N HIS A 371 -6.37 -5.99 -34.11
CA HIS A 371 -6.15 -5.16 -35.29
C HIS A 371 -5.31 -5.94 -36.30
N ARG A 372 -5.56 -5.71 -37.58
CA ARG A 372 -4.78 -6.30 -38.67
C ARG A 372 -3.73 -5.30 -39.12
N ASP A 373 -2.49 -5.50 -38.71
CA ASP A 373 -1.39 -4.55 -39.03
C ASP A 373 -0.91 -4.69 -40.47
N SER A 374 -1.02 -5.90 -41.05
CA SER A 374 -0.62 -6.17 -42.42
C SER A 374 -1.48 -7.26 -43.06
N ILE A 375 -1.17 -7.64 -44.31
CA ILE A 375 -1.87 -8.73 -44.99
C ILE A 375 -1.74 -10.06 -44.22
N TRP A 376 -0.68 -10.25 -43.42
CA TRP A 376 -0.37 -11.51 -42.76
C TRP A 376 -0.13 -11.40 -41.25
N SER A 377 -0.42 -10.26 -40.63
CA SER A 377 -0.18 -10.05 -39.20
C SER A 377 -1.36 -9.40 -38.50
N CYS A 378 -1.50 -9.72 -37.22
CA CYS A 378 -2.44 -9.11 -36.30
C CYS A 378 -1.72 -8.72 -35.01
N SER A 379 -2.24 -7.72 -34.33
CA SER A 379 -1.83 -7.28 -32.99
C SER A 379 -3.05 -7.14 -32.09
N GLY A 380 -2.87 -7.36 -30.80
CA GLY A 380 -3.88 -7.08 -29.77
C GLY A 380 -3.67 -5.71 -29.13
N TYR A 381 -4.76 -4.95 -28.92
CA TYR A 381 -4.72 -3.70 -28.17
C TYR A 381 -5.75 -3.72 -27.03
N PRO A 382 -5.38 -3.30 -25.81
CA PRO A 382 -6.32 -3.19 -24.71
C PRO A 382 -7.32 -2.05 -24.98
N VAL A 383 -8.60 -2.30 -24.72
CA VAL A 383 -9.66 -1.30 -24.77
C VAL A 383 -10.62 -1.48 -23.61
N SER A 384 -11.32 -0.41 -23.23
CA SER A 384 -12.44 -0.51 -22.29
C SER A 384 -13.54 -1.41 -22.87
N CYS A 385 -14.21 -2.17 -22.00
CA CYS A 385 -15.41 -2.93 -22.33
C CYS A 385 -16.59 -2.57 -21.43
N ASP A 386 -17.78 -3.02 -21.82
CA ASP A 386 -18.99 -2.98 -20.99
C ASP A 386 -18.89 -4.03 -19.88
N THR A 387 -18.81 -3.56 -18.63
CA THR A 387 -18.64 -4.41 -17.44
C THR A 387 -19.85 -5.26 -17.12
N SER A 388 -21.02 -4.98 -17.71
CA SER A 388 -22.17 -5.87 -17.62
C SER A 388 -22.00 -7.17 -18.44
N ASN A 389 -21.07 -7.19 -19.40
CA ASN A 389 -20.78 -8.37 -20.20
C ASN A 389 -19.88 -9.35 -19.42
N PRO A 390 -20.27 -10.63 -19.28
CA PRO A 390 -19.44 -11.63 -18.58
C PRO A 390 -18.03 -11.81 -19.18
N LYS A 391 -17.85 -11.55 -20.48
CA LYS A 391 -16.55 -11.58 -21.15
C LYS A 391 -15.68 -10.36 -20.86
N CYS A 392 -16.25 -9.28 -20.31
CA CYS A 392 -15.47 -8.16 -19.78
C CYS A 392 -14.89 -8.54 -18.41
N ALA A 393 -15.72 -9.13 -17.53
CA ALA A 393 -15.28 -9.58 -16.21
C ALA A 393 -14.29 -10.77 -16.29
N ASN A 394 -14.53 -11.70 -17.21
CA ASN A 394 -13.69 -12.88 -17.43
C ASN A 394 -13.36 -13.02 -18.93
N PRO A 395 -12.43 -12.21 -19.45
CA PRO A 395 -12.02 -12.31 -20.84
C PRO A 395 -11.39 -13.68 -21.11
N ASP A 396 -11.64 -14.21 -22.30
CA ASP A 396 -11.11 -15.49 -22.75
C ASP A 396 -10.70 -15.43 -24.22
N LEU A 397 -10.34 -16.57 -24.79
CA LEU A 397 -9.92 -16.66 -26.18
C LEU A 397 -11.10 -16.79 -27.16
N SER A 398 -12.34 -16.55 -26.75
CA SER A 398 -13.54 -16.76 -27.60
C SER A 398 -13.75 -15.65 -28.64
N LYS A 399 -14.62 -15.93 -29.64
CA LYS A 399 -15.00 -14.94 -30.65
C LYS A 399 -15.74 -13.78 -30.01
N GLU A 400 -16.56 -14.07 -29.02
CA GLU A 400 -17.33 -13.11 -28.25
C GLU A 400 -16.41 -12.12 -27.52
N SER A 401 -15.32 -12.59 -26.92
CA SER A 401 -14.29 -11.73 -26.31
C SER A 401 -13.60 -10.81 -27.32
N CYS A 402 -13.35 -11.29 -28.55
CA CYS A 402 -12.83 -10.47 -29.63
C CYS A 402 -13.82 -9.41 -30.12
N MET A 403 -15.09 -9.80 -30.31
CA MET A 403 -16.15 -8.89 -30.74
C MET A 403 -16.42 -7.80 -29.70
N LEU A 404 -16.32 -8.14 -28.40
CA LEU A 404 -16.43 -7.18 -27.31
C LEU A 404 -15.38 -6.06 -27.38
N GLY A 405 -14.16 -6.37 -27.84
CA GLY A 405 -13.11 -5.38 -28.07
C GLY A 405 -13.29 -4.55 -29.34
N GLY A 406 -14.29 -4.86 -30.18
CA GLY A 406 -14.51 -4.17 -31.45
C GLY A 406 -13.40 -4.39 -32.50
N GLY A 407 -12.71 -5.53 -32.44
CA GLY A 407 -11.60 -5.86 -33.34
C GLY A 407 -12.00 -6.64 -34.60
N ASN A 408 -11.01 -6.98 -35.44
CA ASN A 408 -11.17 -7.97 -36.50
C ASN A 408 -11.22 -9.38 -35.89
N CYS A 409 -12.30 -10.11 -36.09
CA CYS A 409 -12.52 -11.43 -35.50
C CYS A 409 -12.79 -12.52 -36.54
N ASP A 410 -12.35 -12.31 -37.78
CA ASP A 410 -12.60 -13.25 -38.90
C ASP A 410 -11.76 -14.54 -38.76
N GLY A 411 -10.75 -14.54 -37.88
CA GLY A 411 -9.94 -15.71 -37.56
C GLY A 411 -10.65 -16.81 -36.77
N TYR A 412 -11.89 -16.56 -36.28
CA TYR A 412 -12.71 -17.50 -35.48
C TYR A 412 -13.60 -18.45 -36.26
#